data_AF-A0A8X6WKE7-F1
#
_entry.id   AF-A0A8X6WKE7-F1
#
_cell.length_a   1.000
_cell.length_b   1.000
_cell.length_c   1.000
_cell.angle_alpha   90.00
_cell.angle_beta   90.00
_cell.angle_gamma   90.00
#
_symmetry.space_group_name_H-M   'P 1'
#
loop_
_entity.id
_entity.type
_entity.pdbx_description
1 polymer ?
#
loop_
_entity_poly.entity_id
_entity_poly.type
_entity_poly.pdbx_seq_one_letter_code
_entity_poly.pdbx_strand_id
1 'polypeptide(L)'
;MSVMDSNEENDISLVMSSKNNSSISDSGDLKETPEVKSTKVTMDQSLENKTTHKVLNSDHPLMIKYQKDLKERLLSLLGETDEHIVDLKRTITAQDNENKQFAERGYELQKELKMQEDRLKSIHEKYKIKIKLKNEVQEKCEHLRENFKNTEEVWNDEIKRDLNLQTKLEDVAFEVVQLTSLRMDAYTDAKSLKRTVEKTAKDKELLEVQKLRQVIESVEEGERKVDVAEAFEIPLSSLSTILKNKEKIFSAFSSRGRKRVSKGNFPRLEQCLVSWMRQCQGHNIPMGGSLLKEKAKEFAKELGNEFSVSEGWLTNLKKRNGIVFKKCAGKAQVSTLTFVLSGRTRF
;
A
#
# COMPACT_ATOMS: atom_id res chain seq x y z
N MET A 1 4.36 -21.27 8.65
CA MET A 1 4.00 -21.93 7.38
C MET A 1 5.06 -22.99 7.14
N SER A 2 4.66 -24.25 7.14
CA SER A 2 5.50 -25.43 6.91
C SER A 2 5.97 -25.50 5.44
N VAL A 3 6.98 -26.35 5.19
CA VAL A 3 7.53 -26.92 3.92
C VAL A 3 9.04 -26.67 3.87
N MET A 4 9.88 -27.62 4.34
CA MET A 4 10.39 -28.81 3.62
C MET A 4 11.07 -28.44 2.29
N ASP A 5 12.40 -28.45 2.26
CA ASP A 5 13.14 -29.31 1.33
C ASP A 5 14.62 -29.44 1.73
N SER A 6 14.91 -30.66 2.18
CA SER A 6 16.13 -31.47 2.08
C SER A 6 17.39 -30.83 1.46
N ASN A 7 18.39 -30.60 2.33
CA ASN A 7 19.80 -30.57 1.95
C ASN A 7 20.28 -32.00 1.66
N GLU A 8 20.28 -32.38 0.39
CA GLU A 8 20.96 -33.57 -0.14
C GLU A 8 22.27 -33.12 -0.82
N GLU A 9 23.23 -32.66 -0.01
CA GLU A 9 24.62 -32.46 -0.45
C GLU A 9 25.55 -33.09 0.59
N ASN A 10 25.76 -34.40 0.47
CA ASN A 10 26.96 -35.11 0.91
C ASN A 10 26.87 -36.56 0.43
N ASP A 11 27.16 -36.80 -0.85
CA ASP A 11 27.53 -38.14 -1.32
C ASP A 11 28.13 -38.11 -2.74
N ILE A 12 29.28 -37.45 -2.91
CA ILE A 12 30.20 -37.74 -4.04
C ILE A 12 31.65 -37.70 -3.54
N SER A 13 31.98 -38.58 -2.59
CA SER A 13 33.38 -38.90 -2.28
C SER A 13 33.57 -40.35 -1.83
N LEU A 14 32.86 -41.31 -2.42
CA LEU A 14 33.09 -42.72 -2.09
C LEU A 14 32.73 -43.71 -3.22
N VAL A 15 33.34 -43.59 -4.40
CA VAL A 15 33.34 -44.69 -5.38
C VAL A 15 34.68 -44.73 -6.12
N MET A 16 35.77 -45.09 -5.44
CA MET A 16 37.01 -45.49 -6.13
C MET A 16 37.91 -46.45 -5.33
N SER A 17 37.37 -47.26 -4.41
CA SER A 17 38.15 -48.34 -3.77
C SER A 17 37.27 -49.38 -3.10
N SER A 18 36.95 -50.47 -3.80
CA SER A 18 37.09 -51.84 -3.28
C SER A 18 36.47 -52.88 -4.21
N LYS A 19 37.35 -53.79 -4.66
CA LYS A 19 37.14 -55.23 -4.81
C LYS A 19 36.20 -55.71 -5.93
N ASN A 20 36.78 -56.42 -6.89
CA ASN A 20 36.75 -57.88 -6.81
C ASN A 20 37.76 -58.52 -7.78
N ASN A 21 38.85 -59.00 -7.19
CA ASN A 21 39.46 -60.25 -7.64
C ASN A 21 38.45 -61.36 -7.37
N SER A 22 37.80 -61.87 -8.42
CA SER A 22 37.24 -63.21 -8.39
C SER A 22 38.02 -64.06 -9.39
N SER A 23 39.09 -64.65 -8.88
CA SER A 23 39.59 -65.91 -9.41
C SER A 23 38.47 -66.94 -9.24
N ILE A 24 37.89 -67.41 -10.33
CA ILE A 24 37.34 -68.76 -10.36
C ILE A 24 37.79 -69.43 -11.64
N SER A 25 38.64 -70.42 -11.39
CA SER A 25 38.99 -71.54 -12.25
C SER A 25 37.76 -72.19 -12.85
N ASP A 26 37.79 -72.51 -14.14
CA ASP A 26 37.48 -73.88 -14.57
C ASP A 26 37.99 -74.13 -16.00
N SER A 27 38.39 -75.39 -16.24
CA SER A 27 38.79 -76.01 -17.51
C SER A 27 40.16 -75.56 -18.05
N GLY A 28 41.26 -76.29 -17.85
CA GLY A 28 41.38 -77.74 -17.94
C GLY A 28 41.89 -78.12 -19.33
N ASP A 29 43.18 -78.44 -19.37
CA ASP A 29 43.86 -79.33 -20.33
C ASP A 29 43.91 -78.96 -21.82
N LEU A 30 45.13 -78.70 -22.30
CA LEU A 30 45.89 -79.63 -23.18
C LEU A 30 47.14 -78.90 -23.72
N LYS A 31 48.20 -78.86 -22.92
CA LYS A 31 49.59 -78.77 -23.41
C LYS A 31 50.42 -79.82 -22.70
N GLU A 32 50.06 -81.08 -22.93
CA GLU A 32 51.03 -82.16 -22.89
C GLU A 32 51.54 -82.34 -24.33
N THR A 33 52.80 -81.99 -24.53
CA THR A 33 53.64 -82.63 -25.54
C THR A 33 53.55 -84.14 -25.31
N PRO A 34 53.18 -84.96 -26.30
CA PRO A 34 53.41 -86.38 -26.16
C PRO A 34 54.92 -86.58 -26.25
N GLU A 35 55.54 -86.75 -25.08
CA GLU A 35 56.73 -87.57 -24.95
C GLU A 35 56.55 -88.81 -25.81
N VAL A 36 57.60 -89.09 -26.58
CA VAL A 36 57.80 -90.31 -27.35
C VAL A 36 57.60 -91.50 -26.41
N LYS A 37 56.37 -91.98 -26.30
CA LYS A 37 56.10 -93.35 -25.85
C LYS A 37 56.54 -94.23 -27.00
N SER A 38 57.83 -94.56 -26.98
CA SER A 38 58.37 -95.78 -27.58
C SER A 38 57.55 -96.94 -27.03
N THR A 39 56.43 -97.23 -27.69
CA THR A 39 55.70 -98.46 -27.54
C THR A 39 56.64 -99.51 -28.09
N LYS A 40 57.35 -100.14 -27.16
CA LYS A 40 58.04 -101.40 -27.37
C LYS A 40 56.95 -102.37 -27.79
N VAL A 41 56.66 -102.42 -29.09
CA VAL A 41 55.91 -103.52 -29.69
C VAL A 41 56.76 -104.74 -29.37
N THR A 42 56.26 -105.53 -28.43
CA THR A 42 56.73 -106.89 -28.17
C THR A 42 56.64 -107.61 -29.50
N MET A 43 57.76 -107.69 -30.21
CA MET A 43 57.94 -108.61 -31.32
C MET A 43 58.03 -109.98 -30.67
N ASP A 44 56.88 -110.62 -30.54
CA ASP A 44 56.78 -112.03 -30.24
C ASP A 44 57.48 -112.77 -31.39
N GLN A 45 58.77 -113.06 -31.22
CA GLN A 45 59.51 -113.99 -32.07
C GLN A 45 58.99 -115.39 -31.74
N SER A 46 57.82 -115.71 -32.31
CA SER A 46 57.38 -117.09 -32.45
C SER A 46 58.50 -117.90 -33.10
N LEU A 47 58.84 -119.01 -32.43
CA LEU A 47 59.00 -120.32 -33.06
C LEU A 47 59.61 -120.28 -34.47
N GLU A 48 60.94 -120.34 -34.56
CA GLU A 48 61.58 -120.93 -35.74
C GLU A 48 61.49 -122.47 -35.65
N ASN A 49 60.24 -122.95 -35.74
CA ASN A 49 60.01 -124.18 -36.48
C ASN A 49 60.47 -123.91 -37.92
N LYS A 50 61.37 -124.75 -38.43
CA LYS A 50 61.81 -124.78 -39.84
C LYS A 50 60.60 -124.94 -40.76
N THR A 51 59.91 -123.84 -41.00
CA THR A 51 58.96 -123.66 -42.08
C THR A 51 59.67 -122.75 -43.05
N THR A 52 59.93 -123.26 -44.24
CA THR A 52 60.48 -122.47 -45.34
C THR A 52 59.65 -121.20 -45.48
N HIS A 53 60.17 -120.06 -45.02
CA HIS A 53 59.57 -118.76 -45.26
C HIS A 53 59.48 -118.59 -46.77
N LYS A 54 58.32 -118.87 -47.36
CA LYS A 54 58.01 -118.40 -48.71
C LYS A 54 57.82 -116.90 -48.56
N VAL A 55 58.92 -116.16 -48.72
CA VAL A 55 58.85 -114.75 -49.06
C VAL A 55 57.99 -114.69 -50.30
N LEU A 56 56.77 -114.16 -50.17
CA LEU A 56 55.93 -113.93 -51.33
C LEU A 56 56.68 -112.92 -52.19
N ASN A 57 57.20 -113.37 -53.33
CA ASN A 57 57.75 -112.48 -54.34
C ASN A 57 56.71 -111.41 -54.68
N SER A 58 57.16 -110.23 -55.08
CA SER A 58 56.30 -109.09 -55.41
C SER A 58 55.17 -109.43 -56.40
N ASP A 59 55.39 -110.44 -57.24
CA ASP A 59 54.42 -110.91 -58.24
C ASP A 59 53.43 -111.98 -57.71
N HIS A 60 53.46 -112.33 -56.42
CA HIS A 60 52.56 -113.32 -55.85
C HIS A 60 51.12 -112.76 -55.72
N PRO A 61 50.07 -113.46 -56.19
CA PRO A 61 48.69 -112.95 -56.23
C PRO A 61 48.15 -112.41 -54.89
N LEU A 62 48.47 -113.07 -53.77
CA LEU A 62 48.07 -112.63 -52.43
C LEU A 62 48.80 -111.33 -51.98
N MET A 63 50.07 -111.15 -52.38
CA MET A 63 50.84 -109.93 -52.09
C MET A 63 50.30 -108.75 -52.90
N ILE A 64 49.98 -108.98 -54.18
CA ILE A 64 49.34 -107.97 -55.05
C ILE A 64 47.99 -107.53 -54.47
N LYS A 65 47.17 -108.46 -53.97
CA LYS A 65 45.90 -108.14 -53.31
C LYS A 65 46.11 -107.28 -52.06
N TYR A 66 47.03 -107.68 -51.17
CA TYR A 66 47.35 -106.89 -49.98
C TYR A 66 47.88 -105.48 -50.31
N GLN A 67 48.80 -105.36 -51.28
CA GLN A 67 49.31 -104.08 -51.76
C GLN A 67 48.19 -103.20 -52.35
N LYS A 68 47.23 -103.81 -53.07
CA LYS A 68 46.06 -103.11 -53.62
C LYS A 68 45.14 -102.61 -52.50
N ASP A 69 44.77 -103.47 -51.56
CA ASP A 69 43.87 -103.11 -50.44
C ASP A 69 44.51 -102.04 -49.54
N LEU A 70 45.82 -102.15 -49.26
CA LEU A 70 46.58 -101.14 -48.53
C LEU A 70 46.62 -99.81 -49.30
N LYS A 71 46.86 -99.85 -50.62
CA LYS A 71 46.83 -98.65 -51.47
C LYS A 71 45.46 -97.98 -51.45
N GLU A 72 44.38 -98.74 -51.56
CA GLU A 72 43.01 -98.22 -51.49
C GLU A 72 42.72 -97.58 -50.13
N ARG A 73 43.15 -98.22 -49.02
CA ARG A 73 42.99 -97.63 -47.68
C ARG A 73 43.80 -96.35 -47.50
N LEU A 74 45.05 -96.31 -47.99
CA LEU A 74 45.89 -95.11 -47.94
C LEU A 74 45.32 -93.98 -48.80
N LEU A 75 44.73 -94.28 -49.96
CA LEU A 75 44.04 -93.30 -50.80
C LEU A 75 42.77 -92.76 -50.14
N SER A 76 41.99 -93.61 -49.46
CA SER A 76 40.82 -93.19 -48.67
C SER A 76 41.22 -92.24 -47.54
N LEU A 77 42.26 -92.62 -46.77
CA LEU A 77 42.78 -91.78 -45.69
C LEU A 77 43.34 -90.45 -46.23
N LEU A 78 44.03 -90.47 -47.37
CA LEU A 78 44.51 -89.25 -48.02
C LEU A 78 43.34 -88.34 -48.41
N GLY A 79 42.27 -88.90 -48.99
CA GLY A 79 41.05 -88.17 -49.32
C GLY A 79 40.37 -87.55 -48.10
N GLU A 80 40.23 -88.31 -47.01
CA GLU A 80 39.69 -87.80 -45.74
C GLU A 80 40.56 -86.65 -45.18
N THR A 81 41.89 -86.77 -45.24
CA THR A 81 42.79 -85.70 -44.79
C THR A 81 42.70 -84.45 -45.68
N ASP A 82 42.53 -84.61 -47.00
CA ASP A 82 42.37 -83.49 -47.92
C ASP A 82 41.05 -82.74 -47.67
N GLU A 83 39.95 -83.47 -47.40
CA GLU A 83 38.67 -82.88 -46.98
C GLU A 83 38.80 -82.09 -45.68
N HIS A 84 39.45 -82.67 -44.66
CA HIS A 84 39.74 -81.96 -43.40
C HIS A 84 40.58 -80.69 -43.61
N ILE A 85 41.58 -80.73 -44.50
CA ILE A 85 42.39 -79.56 -44.83
C ILE A 85 41.53 -78.48 -45.51
N VAL A 86 40.62 -78.86 -46.41
CA VAL A 86 39.72 -77.92 -47.08
C VAL A 86 38.77 -77.27 -46.07
N ASP A 87 38.20 -78.02 -45.14
CA ASP A 87 37.30 -77.48 -44.11
C ASP A 87 38.05 -76.59 -43.11
N LEU A 88 39.25 -76.97 -42.68
CA LEU A 88 40.11 -76.11 -41.85
C LEU A 88 40.48 -74.81 -42.56
N LYS A 89 40.74 -74.84 -43.88
CA LYS A 89 40.98 -73.62 -44.66
C LYS A 89 39.73 -72.74 -44.69
N ARG A 90 38.54 -73.31 -44.88
CA ARG A 90 37.28 -72.57 -44.86
C ARG A 90 37.07 -71.90 -43.50
N THR A 91 37.28 -72.60 -42.39
CA THR A 91 37.12 -72.02 -41.04
C THR A 91 38.14 -70.91 -40.78
N ILE A 92 39.40 -71.09 -41.16
CA ILE A 92 40.43 -70.03 -41.07
C ILE A 92 40.00 -68.79 -41.87
N THR A 93 39.56 -68.96 -43.12
CA THR A 93 39.11 -67.81 -43.94
C THR A 93 37.87 -67.12 -43.38
N ALA A 94 36.94 -67.88 -42.78
CA ALA A 94 35.77 -67.31 -42.12
C ALA A 94 36.19 -66.47 -40.90
N GLN A 95 37.10 -67.00 -40.08
CA GLN A 95 37.60 -66.33 -38.90
C GLN A 95 38.45 -65.10 -39.23
N ASP A 96 39.25 -65.14 -40.30
CA ASP A 96 39.98 -63.97 -40.81
C ASP A 96 39.03 -62.86 -41.27
N ASN A 97 37.94 -63.22 -41.95
CA ASN A 97 36.91 -62.26 -42.34
C ASN A 97 36.19 -61.65 -41.14
N GLU A 98 35.86 -62.46 -40.13
CA GLU A 98 35.28 -61.97 -38.87
C GLU A 98 36.24 -61.03 -38.14
N ASN A 99 37.52 -61.41 -38.01
CA ASN A 99 38.54 -60.58 -37.39
C ASN A 99 38.70 -59.23 -38.10
N LYS A 100 38.63 -59.22 -39.44
CA LYS A 100 38.64 -57.99 -40.23
C LYS A 100 37.42 -57.12 -39.95
N GLN A 101 36.22 -57.70 -39.91
CA GLN A 101 34.99 -56.96 -39.55
C GLN A 101 35.05 -56.41 -38.12
N PHE A 102 35.60 -57.16 -37.16
CA PHE A 102 35.80 -56.69 -35.80
C PHE A 102 36.77 -55.52 -35.73
N ALA A 103 37.87 -55.57 -36.49
CA ALA A 103 38.81 -54.46 -36.59
C ALA A 103 38.13 -53.20 -37.15
N GLU A 104 37.39 -53.34 -38.26
CA GLU A 104 36.64 -52.23 -38.88
C GLU A 104 35.63 -51.59 -37.90
N ARG A 105 34.81 -52.41 -37.23
CA ARG A 105 33.88 -51.92 -36.19
C ARG A 105 34.61 -51.27 -35.02
N GLY A 106 35.75 -51.82 -34.60
CA GLY A 106 36.59 -51.26 -33.54
C GLY A 106 37.07 -49.85 -33.87
N TYR A 107 37.52 -49.62 -35.10
CA TYR A 107 37.92 -48.29 -35.57
C TYR A 107 36.75 -47.31 -35.65
N GLU A 108 35.59 -47.77 -36.13
CA GLU A 108 34.38 -46.94 -36.17
C GLU A 108 33.94 -46.51 -34.76
N LEU A 109 33.94 -47.44 -33.80
CA LEU A 109 33.63 -47.15 -32.40
C LEU A 109 34.65 -46.18 -31.79
N GLN A 110 35.94 -46.34 -32.07
CA GLN A 110 36.97 -45.42 -31.59
C GLN A 110 36.76 -44.00 -32.14
N LYS A 111 36.39 -43.89 -33.42
CA LYS A 111 36.07 -42.61 -34.06
C LYS A 111 34.84 -41.97 -33.43
N GLU A 112 33.78 -42.74 -33.21
CA GLU A 112 32.54 -42.26 -32.56
C GLU A 112 32.82 -41.80 -31.13
N LEU A 113 33.57 -42.58 -30.35
CA LEU A 113 33.98 -42.22 -28.99
C LEU A 113 34.73 -40.87 -28.98
N LYS A 114 35.68 -40.71 -29.91
CA LYS A 114 36.44 -39.47 -30.03
C LYS A 114 35.55 -38.26 -30.33
N MET A 115 34.57 -38.43 -31.22
CA MET A 115 33.60 -37.38 -31.54
C MET A 115 32.74 -37.02 -30.32
N GLN A 116 32.30 -38.01 -29.53
CA GLN A 116 31.54 -37.76 -28.31
C GLN A 116 32.38 -37.06 -27.23
N GLU A 117 33.65 -37.42 -27.06
CA GLU A 117 34.57 -36.73 -26.16
C GLU A 117 34.72 -35.24 -26.52
N ASP A 118 34.91 -34.94 -27.80
CA ASP A 118 35.10 -33.56 -28.26
C ASP A 118 33.78 -32.76 -28.14
N ARG A 119 32.63 -33.41 -28.38
CA ARG A 119 31.31 -32.83 -28.09
C ARG A 119 31.14 -32.52 -26.60
N LEU A 120 31.54 -33.43 -25.72
CA LEU A 120 31.45 -33.22 -24.27
C LEU A 120 32.34 -32.06 -23.82
N LYS A 121 33.57 -31.94 -24.35
CA LYS A 121 34.45 -30.79 -24.09
C LYS A 121 33.82 -29.48 -24.53
N SER A 122 33.22 -29.45 -25.73
CA SER A 122 32.51 -28.26 -26.22
C SER A 122 31.35 -27.86 -25.30
N ILE A 123 30.58 -28.83 -24.81
CA ILE A 123 29.49 -28.58 -23.86
C ILE A 123 30.03 -28.04 -22.53
N HIS A 124 31.08 -28.65 -21.98
CA HIS A 124 31.68 -28.18 -20.72
C HIS A 124 32.19 -26.74 -20.82
N GLU A 125 32.84 -26.35 -21.91
CA GLU A 125 33.30 -24.96 -22.06
C GLU A 125 32.12 -23.98 -22.16
N LYS A 126 31.05 -24.35 -22.87
CA LYS A 126 29.80 -23.55 -22.88
C LYS A 126 29.21 -23.40 -21.49
N TYR A 127 29.16 -24.48 -20.70
CA TYR A 127 28.67 -24.44 -19.32
C TYR A 127 29.57 -23.59 -18.42
N LYS A 128 30.89 -23.66 -18.58
CA LYS A 128 31.84 -22.83 -17.85
C LYS A 128 31.61 -21.35 -18.09
N ILE A 129 31.38 -20.95 -19.35
CA ILE A 129 31.01 -19.57 -19.70
C ILE A 129 29.66 -19.19 -19.08
N LYS A 130 28.66 -20.07 -19.16
CA LYS A 130 27.34 -19.84 -18.55
C LYS A 130 27.42 -19.64 -17.04
N ILE A 131 28.27 -20.39 -16.35
CA ILE A 131 28.51 -20.24 -14.90
C ILE A 131 29.16 -18.89 -14.59
N LYS A 132 30.19 -18.48 -15.35
CA LYS A 132 30.79 -17.15 -15.18
C LYS A 132 29.76 -16.04 -15.33
N LEU A 133 28.95 -16.09 -16.39
CA LEU A 133 27.90 -15.10 -16.62
C LEU A 133 26.85 -15.11 -15.49
N LYS A 134 26.45 -16.28 -15.00
CA LYS A 134 25.55 -16.40 -13.84
C LYS A 134 26.14 -15.69 -12.63
N ASN A 135 27.41 -15.91 -12.32
CA ASN A 135 28.08 -15.30 -11.18
C ASN A 135 28.16 -13.78 -11.34
N GLU A 136 28.54 -13.26 -12.52
CA GLU A 136 28.56 -11.82 -12.79
C GLU A 136 27.19 -11.15 -12.60
N VAL A 137 26.11 -11.82 -13.05
CA VAL A 137 24.75 -11.33 -12.83
C VAL A 137 24.37 -11.39 -11.36
N GLN A 138 24.74 -12.47 -10.66
CA GLN A 138 24.47 -12.63 -9.24
C GLN A 138 25.17 -11.55 -8.42
N GLU A 139 26.45 -11.26 -8.67
CA GLU A 139 27.19 -10.17 -8.01
C GLU A 139 26.52 -8.81 -8.23
N LYS A 140 26.06 -8.51 -9.46
CA LYS A 140 25.29 -7.29 -9.75
C LYS A 140 23.99 -7.22 -8.98
N CYS A 141 23.26 -8.34 -8.87
CA CYS A 141 22.03 -8.42 -8.09
C CYS A 141 22.28 -8.25 -6.59
N GLU A 142 23.37 -8.81 -6.06
CA GLU A 142 23.78 -8.67 -4.66
C GLU A 142 24.15 -7.23 -4.34
N HIS A 143 24.96 -6.59 -5.18
CA HIS A 143 25.30 -5.17 -5.05
C HIS A 143 24.05 -4.27 -5.09
N LEU A 144 23.12 -4.56 -6.01
CA LEU A 144 21.87 -3.81 -6.11
C LEU A 144 21.00 -3.99 -4.86
N ARG A 145 20.90 -5.21 -4.30
CA ARG A 145 20.19 -5.48 -3.04
C ARG A 145 20.80 -4.71 -1.88
N GLU A 146 22.12 -4.65 -1.79
CA GLU A 146 22.83 -3.91 -0.76
C GLU A 146 22.56 -2.40 -0.87
N ASN A 147 22.62 -1.85 -2.09
CA ASN A 147 22.26 -0.45 -2.32
C ASN A 147 20.81 -0.15 -1.91
N PHE A 148 19.86 -1.02 -2.27
CA PHE A 148 18.47 -0.87 -1.86
C PHE A 148 18.31 -0.89 -0.33
N LYS A 149 18.97 -1.84 0.34
CA LYS A 149 18.96 -1.92 1.80
C LYS A 149 19.49 -0.64 2.44
N ASN A 150 20.62 -0.11 1.95
CA ASN A 150 21.19 1.14 2.44
C ASN A 150 20.23 2.32 2.23
N THR A 151 19.58 2.41 1.07
CA THR A 151 18.58 3.48 0.82
C THR A 151 17.34 3.35 1.70
N GLU A 152 16.91 2.12 1.98
CA GLU A 152 15.79 1.83 2.87
C GLU A 152 16.11 2.23 4.31
N GLU A 153 17.33 1.94 4.79
CA GLU A 153 17.81 2.38 6.09
C GLU A 153 17.82 3.91 6.22
N VAL A 154 18.36 4.62 5.22
CA VAL A 154 18.36 6.10 5.18
C VAL A 154 16.93 6.66 5.19
N TRP A 155 16.04 6.07 4.38
CA TRP A 155 14.64 6.50 4.30
C TRP A 155 13.90 6.28 5.61
N ASN A 156 14.10 5.13 6.25
CA ASN A 156 13.55 4.84 7.58
C ASN A 156 14.05 5.82 8.64
N ASP A 157 15.31 6.23 8.57
CA ASP A 157 15.84 7.25 9.47
C ASP A 157 15.24 8.63 9.19
N GLU A 158 15.00 9.00 7.94
CA GLU A 158 14.31 10.25 7.60
C GLU A 158 12.87 10.26 8.14
N ILE A 159 12.14 9.15 8.00
CA ILE A 159 10.80 9.01 8.59
C ILE A 159 10.82 9.24 10.10
N LYS A 160 11.81 8.68 10.81
CA LYS A 160 11.93 8.91 12.26
C LYS A 160 12.22 10.39 12.57
N ARG A 161 13.03 11.07 11.75
CA ARG A 161 13.29 12.51 11.90
C ARG A 161 12.02 13.31 11.68
N ASP A 162 11.29 13.03 10.61
CA ASP A 162 10.03 13.70 10.29
C ASP A 162 8.99 13.51 11.38
N LEU A 163 8.86 12.29 11.91
CA LEU A 163 7.95 12.01 13.02
C LEU A 163 8.31 12.84 14.28
N ASN A 164 9.61 12.92 14.61
CA ASN A 164 10.07 13.73 15.73
C ASN A 164 9.82 15.24 15.50
N LEU A 165 10.02 15.73 14.27
CA LEU A 165 9.70 17.11 13.93
C LEU A 165 8.21 17.39 14.00
N GLN A 166 7.37 16.43 13.57
CA GLN A 166 5.93 16.52 13.68
C GLN A 166 5.48 16.62 15.15
N THR A 167 5.99 15.77 16.04
CA THR A 167 5.67 15.84 17.47
C THR A 167 6.05 17.21 18.06
N LYS A 168 7.24 17.73 17.75
CA LYS A 168 7.66 19.06 18.19
C LYS A 168 6.75 20.17 17.65
N LEU A 169 6.29 20.04 16.40
CA LEU A 169 5.37 21.00 15.81
C LEU A 169 4.00 20.96 16.50
N GLU A 170 3.51 19.78 16.84
CA GLU A 170 2.26 19.59 17.60
C GLU A 170 2.37 20.18 19.01
N ASP A 171 3.50 19.99 19.69
CA ASP A 171 3.77 20.59 21.01
C ASP A 171 3.75 22.13 20.94
N VAL A 172 4.45 22.73 19.97
CA VAL A 172 4.45 24.18 19.77
C VAL A 172 3.06 24.69 19.39
N ALA A 173 2.33 23.97 18.54
CA ALA A 173 0.96 24.34 18.17
C ALA A 173 0.04 24.35 19.41
N PHE A 174 0.21 23.37 20.31
CA PHE A 174 -0.51 23.32 21.57
C PHE A 174 -0.18 24.51 22.47
N GLU A 175 1.10 24.86 22.62
CA GLU A 175 1.53 26.05 23.36
C GLU A 175 0.93 27.34 22.78
N VAL A 176 0.92 27.49 21.46
CA VAL A 176 0.31 28.65 20.79
C VAL A 176 -1.18 28.74 21.11
N VAL A 177 -1.92 27.61 21.06
CA VAL A 177 -3.34 27.59 21.41
C VAL A 177 -3.54 28.05 22.86
N GLN A 178 -2.75 27.54 23.81
CA GLN A 178 -2.83 27.97 25.20
C GLN A 178 -2.56 29.47 25.36
N LEU A 179 -1.49 29.98 24.76
CA LEU A 179 -1.13 31.39 24.81
C LEU A 179 -2.20 32.28 24.18
N THR A 180 -2.86 31.82 23.11
CA THR A 180 -3.97 32.58 22.52
C THR A 180 -5.18 32.65 23.45
N SER A 181 -5.49 31.57 24.19
CA SER A 181 -6.55 31.59 25.22
C SER A 181 -6.19 32.57 26.33
N LEU A 182 -4.99 32.45 26.91
CA LEU A 182 -4.52 33.34 27.98
C LEU A 182 -4.51 34.81 27.55
N ARG A 183 -4.10 35.09 26.32
CA ARG A 183 -4.16 36.44 25.73
C ARG A 183 -5.60 36.95 25.67
N MET A 184 -6.56 36.11 25.29
CA MET A 184 -7.97 36.49 25.23
C MET A 184 -8.53 36.77 26.62
N ASP A 185 -8.20 35.92 27.60
CA ASP A 185 -8.63 36.08 28.99
C ASP A 185 -8.07 37.39 29.58
N ALA A 186 -6.76 37.61 29.45
CA ALA A 186 -6.11 38.85 29.90
C ALA A 186 -6.68 40.09 29.20
N TYR A 187 -7.02 40.01 27.91
CA TYR A 187 -7.69 41.10 27.19
C TYR A 187 -9.08 41.38 27.77
N THR A 188 -9.87 40.33 28.06
CA THR A 188 -11.20 40.50 28.65
C THR A 188 -11.15 41.07 30.07
N ASP A 189 -10.17 40.64 30.88
CA ASP A 189 -9.93 41.16 32.23
C ASP A 189 -9.47 42.61 32.20
N ALA A 190 -8.52 42.97 31.34
CA ALA A 190 -8.10 44.36 31.17
C ALA A 190 -9.27 45.25 30.72
N LYS A 191 -10.14 44.74 29.85
CA LYS A 191 -11.33 45.45 29.38
C LYS A 191 -12.39 45.59 30.47
N SER A 192 -12.58 44.57 31.30
CA SER A 192 -13.51 44.62 32.44
C SER A 192 -13.01 45.61 33.50
N LEU A 193 -11.72 45.55 33.85
CA LEU A 193 -11.06 46.45 34.78
C LEU A 193 -11.09 47.90 34.30
N LYS A 194 -10.85 48.15 33.01
CA LYS A 194 -10.98 49.49 32.44
C LYS A 194 -12.38 50.05 32.65
N ARG A 195 -13.43 49.24 32.44
CA ARG A 195 -14.82 49.65 32.67
C ARG A 195 -15.12 49.91 34.15
N THR A 196 -14.59 49.11 35.06
CA THR A 196 -14.81 49.33 36.50
C THR A 196 -14.10 50.60 36.97
N VAL A 197 -12.88 50.87 36.51
CA VAL A 197 -12.14 52.11 36.79
C VAL A 197 -12.87 53.33 36.21
N GLU A 198 -13.34 53.26 34.97
CA GLU A 198 -14.14 54.35 34.36
C GLU A 198 -15.45 54.58 35.13
N LYS A 199 -16.06 53.53 35.67
CA LYS A 199 -17.27 53.64 36.49
C LYS A 199 -16.96 54.26 37.85
N THR A 200 -15.95 53.78 38.58
CA THR A 200 -15.59 54.33 39.90
C THR A 200 -15.12 55.78 39.79
N ALA A 201 -14.41 56.15 38.72
CA ALA A 201 -14.06 57.54 38.45
C ALA A 201 -15.30 58.43 38.25
N LYS A 202 -16.28 57.98 37.45
CA LYS A 202 -17.54 58.70 37.25
C LYS A 202 -18.41 58.75 38.51
N ASP A 203 -18.46 57.66 39.27
CA ASP A 203 -19.22 57.58 40.52
C ASP A 203 -18.58 58.50 41.58
N LYS A 204 -17.24 58.60 41.62
CA LYS A 204 -16.51 59.56 42.46
C LYS A 204 -16.80 61.01 42.05
N GLU A 205 -16.72 61.32 40.75
CA GLU A 205 -17.07 62.64 40.21
C GLU A 205 -18.52 63.01 40.54
N LEU A 206 -19.46 62.07 40.41
CA LEU A 206 -20.86 62.25 40.78
C LEU A 206 -21.02 62.53 42.27
N LEU A 207 -20.31 61.80 43.14
CA LEU A 207 -20.35 61.99 44.58
C LEU A 207 -19.79 63.37 44.98
N GLU A 208 -18.72 63.83 44.34
CA GLU A 208 -18.18 65.18 44.56
C GLU A 208 -19.17 66.26 44.13
N VAL A 209 -19.80 66.12 42.96
CA VAL A 209 -20.84 67.06 42.49
C VAL A 209 -22.07 67.03 43.41
N GLN A 210 -22.46 65.86 43.94
CA GLN A 210 -23.57 65.72 44.88
C GLN A 210 -23.26 66.38 46.23
N LYS A 211 -22.05 66.23 46.76
CA LYS A 211 -21.59 66.95 47.96
C LYS A 211 -21.66 68.47 47.75
N LEU A 212 -21.19 68.96 46.59
CA LEU A 212 -21.26 70.38 46.26
C LEU A 212 -22.70 70.90 46.16
N ARG A 213 -23.65 70.08 45.66
CA ARG A 213 -25.08 70.42 45.68
C ARG A 213 -25.64 70.52 47.10
N GLN A 214 -25.36 69.54 47.96
CA GLN A 214 -25.85 69.56 49.35
C GLN A 214 -25.37 70.81 50.09
N VAL A 215 -24.11 71.21 49.87
CA VAL A 215 -23.57 72.48 50.40
C VAL A 215 -24.35 73.69 49.90
N ILE A 216 -24.79 73.70 48.62
CA ILE A 216 -25.62 74.79 48.08
C ILE A 216 -27.03 74.77 48.67
N GLU A 217 -27.66 73.58 48.75
CA GLU A 217 -29.01 73.40 49.31
C GLU A 217 -29.07 73.80 50.79
N SER A 218 -28.12 73.38 51.63
CA SER A 218 -28.04 73.78 53.06
C SER A 218 -27.86 75.29 53.25
N VAL A 219 -27.14 75.97 52.34
CA VAL A 219 -27.01 77.44 52.36
C VAL A 219 -28.30 78.13 51.87
N GLU A 220 -29.02 77.55 50.90
CA GLU A 220 -30.29 78.08 50.40
C GLU A 220 -31.45 77.85 51.40
N GLU A 221 -31.40 76.77 52.20
CA GLU A 221 -32.32 76.49 53.32
C GLU A 221 -32.14 77.45 54.52
N GLY A 222 -31.08 78.27 54.53
CA GLY A 222 -30.92 79.39 55.44
C GLY A 222 -29.94 79.18 56.61
N GLU A 223 -29.12 78.12 56.57
CA GLU A 223 -28.07 77.88 57.57
C GLU A 223 -26.96 78.94 57.51
N ARG A 224 -26.29 79.20 58.64
CA ARG A 224 -25.20 80.20 58.69
C ARG A 224 -24.00 79.66 57.91
N LYS A 225 -23.44 80.50 57.02
CA LYS A 225 -22.32 80.14 56.13
C LYS A 225 -21.07 79.62 56.86
N VAL A 226 -20.87 80.00 58.12
CA VAL A 226 -19.75 79.53 58.96
C VAL A 226 -19.99 78.08 59.40
N ASP A 227 -21.22 77.77 59.82
CA ASP A 227 -21.60 76.44 60.31
C ASP A 227 -21.60 75.41 59.15
N VAL A 228 -22.07 75.80 57.96
CA VAL A 228 -22.02 74.94 56.75
C VAL A 228 -20.57 74.70 56.30
N ALA A 229 -19.71 75.72 56.40
CA ALA A 229 -18.29 75.59 56.07
C ALA A 229 -17.58 74.61 57.02
N GLU A 230 -17.93 74.64 58.31
CA GLU A 230 -17.39 73.73 59.33
C GLU A 230 -17.96 72.30 59.16
N ALA A 231 -19.26 72.14 58.94
CA ALA A 231 -19.93 70.84 58.81
C ALA A 231 -19.50 70.03 57.58
N PHE A 232 -19.17 70.71 56.47
CA PHE A 232 -18.68 70.06 55.24
C PHE A 232 -17.15 70.12 55.10
N GLU A 233 -16.42 70.66 56.09
CA GLU A 233 -14.96 70.85 56.09
C GLU A 233 -14.42 71.65 54.89
N ILE A 234 -15.13 72.71 54.48
CA ILE A 234 -14.78 73.54 53.32
C ILE A 234 -14.33 74.94 53.79
N PRO A 235 -13.17 75.46 53.34
CA PRO A 235 -12.76 76.83 53.65
C PRO A 235 -13.81 77.88 53.21
N LEU A 236 -14.05 78.91 54.02
CA LEU A 236 -15.05 79.97 53.72
C LEU A 236 -14.83 80.66 52.34
N SER A 237 -13.58 80.76 51.88
CA SER A 237 -13.21 81.29 50.57
C SER A 237 -13.68 80.40 49.41
N SER A 238 -13.63 79.08 49.59
CA SER A 238 -14.11 78.08 48.64
C SER A 238 -15.64 78.05 48.58
N LEU A 239 -16.32 78.15 49.74
CA LEU A 239 -17.79 78.21 49.82
C LEU A 239 -18.36 79.38 49.00
N SER A 240 -17.72 80.56 49.08
CA SER A 240 -18.11 81.75 48.31
C SER A 240 -17.96 81.56 46.79
N THR A 241 -17.01 80.75 46.35
CA THR A 241 -16.77 80.46 44.92
C THR A 241 -17.75 79.41 44.40
N ILE A 242 -18.11 78.41 45.22
CA ILE A 242 -19.13 77.39 44.91
C ILE A 242 -20.49 78.06 44.68
N LEU A 243 -20.89 78.98 45.57
CA LEU A 243 -22.15 79.72 45.44
C LEU A 243 -22.22 80.61 44.18
N LYS A 244 -21.09 81.17 43.73
CA LYS A 244 -21.01 81.94 42.47
C LYS A 244 -21.21 81.07 41.22
N ASN A 245 -20.79 79.81 41.26
CA ASN A 245 -20.88 78.87 40.14
C ASN A 245 -22.14 77.98 40.19
N LYS A 246 -23.12 78.29 41.05
CA LYS A 246 -24.28 77.45 41.33
C LYS A 246 -25.05 76.99 40.08
N GLU A 247 -25.32 77.88 39.12
CA GLU A 247 -26.12 77.52 37.93
C GLU A 247 -25.41 76.52 37.01
N LYS A 248 -24.08 76.58 36.92
CA LYS A 248 -23.28 75.64 36.14
C LYS A 248 -23.37 74.23 36.73
N ILE A 249 -23.36 74.12 38.06
CA ILE A 249 -23.48 72.84 38.79
C ILE A 249 -24.87 72.22 38.60
N PHE A 250 -25.94 73.03 38.63
CA PHE A 250 -27.31 72.57 38.33
C PHE A 250 -27.50 72.15 36.86
N SER A 251 -26.92 72.90 35.90
CA SER A 251 -27.06 72.60 34.46
C SER A 251 -26.38 71.29 34.03
N ALA A 252 -25.25 70.93 34.65
CA ALA A 252 -24.51 69.70 34.35
C ALA A 252 -25.29 68.42 34.72
N PHE A 253 -26.32 68.54 35.55
CA PHE A 253 -27.16 67.43 36.00
C PHE A 253 -28.30 67.09 35.02
N SER A 254 -28.90 68.09 34.37
CA SER A 254 -30.14 67.93 33.59
C SER A 254 -29.97 67.23 32.23
N SER A 255 -28.76 67.15 31.67
CA SER A 255 -28.52 66.70 30.29
C SER A 255 -28.40 65.17 30.08
N ARG A 256 -28.75 64.34 31.09
CA ARG A 256 -28.39 62.90 31.12
C ARG A 256 -29.48 61.89 30.69
N GLY A 257 -30.63 62.28 30.14
CA GLY A 257 -31.73 61.37 29.74
C GLY A 257 -31.81 60.95 28.25
N ARG A 258 -31.62 59.64 27.96
CA ARG A 258 -31.93 58.84 26.73
C ARG A 258 -31.26 59.23 25.38
N LYS A 259 -30.38 58.35 24.87
CA LYS A 259 -29.41 58.64 23.77
C LYS A 259 -29.76 58.23 22.32
N ARG A 260 -30.87 57.54 21.96
CA ARG A 260 -31.15 57.20 20.52
C ARG A 260 -32.56 56.68 20.20
N VAL A 261 -33.17 57.17 19.11
CA VAL A 261 -34.35 56.61 18.42
C VAL A 261 -33.85 55.92 17.14
N SER A 262 -34.13 54.63 16.96
CA SER A 262 -33.65 53.85 15.79
C SER A 262 -34.71 53.79 14.68
N LYS A 263 -34.34 54.19 13.45
CA LYS A 263 -35.19 54.14 12.24
C LYS A 263 -35.11 52.75 11.58
N GLY A 264 -36.19 52.29 10.95
CA GLY A 264 -36.24 51.01 10.24
C GLY A 264 -35.51 51.01 8.89
N ASN A 265 -35.23 49.80 8.36
CA ASN A 265 -34.46 49.62 7.11
C ASN A 265 -35.20 50.16 5.87
N PHE A 266 -36.54 50.24 5.89
CA PHE A 266 -37.35 50.70 4.76
C PHE A 266 -38.46 51.67 5.20
N PRO A 267 -38.13 52.90 5.63
CA PRO A 267 -39.10 53.80 6.26
C PRO A 267 -40.27 54.18 5.33
N ARG A 268 -40.02 54.31 4.02
CA ARG A 268 -41.05 54.67 3.03
C ARG A 268 -42.04 53.53 2.76
N LEU A 269 -41.54 52.29 2.68
CA LEU A 269 -42.36 51.08 2.57
C LEU A 269 -43.20 50.87 3.84
N GLU A 270 -42.58 51.01 5.02
CA GLU A 270 -43.26 50.89 6.31
C GLU A 270 -44.40 51.93 6.44
N GLN A 271 -44.18 53.16 5.97
CA GLN A 271 -45.20 54.22 5.99
C GLN A 271 -46.38 53.94 5.05
N CYS A 272 -46.13 53.50 3.81
CA CYS A 272 -47.19 53.10 2.88
C CYS A 272 -48.04 51.95 3.42
N LEU A 273 -47.37 50.95 4.00
CA LEU A 273 -48.03 49.78 4.57
C LEU A 273 -48.90 50.12 5.79
N VAL A 274 -48.43 51.04 6.66
CA VAL A 274 -49.22 51.54 7.80
C VAL A 274 -50.42 52.35 7.34
N SER A 275 -50.28 53.15 6.28
CA SER A 275 -51.39 53.93 5.70
C SER A 275 -52.48 53.01 5.14
N TRP A 276 -52.08 51.99 4.38
CA TRP A 276 -53.00 50.99 3.84
C TRP A 276 -53.69 50.18 4.95
N MET A 277 -52.93 49.78 5.98
CA MET A 277 -53.51 49.12 7.16
C MET A 277 -54.57 50.01 7.84
N ARG A 278 -54.32 51.30 7.98
CA ARG A 278 -55.31 52.23 8.55
C ARG A 278 -56.58 52.32 7.70
N GLN A 279 -56.47 52.28 6.37
CA GLN A 279 -57.62 52.24 5.46
C GLN A 279 -58.43 50.95 5.63
N CYS A 280 -57.78 49.79 5.66
CA CYS A 280 -58.46 48.51 5.86
C CYS A 280 -59.14 48.38 7.23
N GLN A 281 -58.57 48.99 8.28
CA GLN A 281 -59.24 49.10 9.58
C GLN A 281 -60.52 49.95 9.50
N GLY A 282 -60.53 51.01 8.69
CA GLY A 282 -61.72 51.83 8.44
C GLY A 282 -62.87 51.07 7.76
N HIS A 283 -62.57 50.01 7.03
CA HIS A 283 -63.56 49.13 6.38
C HIS A 283 -63.88 47.85 7.17
N ASN A 284 -63.45 47.76 8.44
CA ASN A 284 -63.64 46.59 9.32
C ASN A 284 -63.13 45.26 8.72
N ILE A 285 -62.12 45.30 7.84
CA ILE A 285 -61.54 44.09 7.27
C ILE A 285 -60.48 43.53 8.23
N PRO A 286 -60.64 42.31 8.78
CA PRO A 286 -59.62 41.71 9.64
C PRO A 286 -58.39 41.34 8.81
N MET A 287 -57.32 42.12 8.94
CA MET A 287 -56.06 41.84 8.25
C MET A 287 -55.28 40.75 8.98
N GLY A 288 -55.15 39.59 8.33
CA GLY A 288 -54.24 38.54 8.75
C GLY A 288 -52.77 38.91 8.47
N GLY A 289 -51.86 38.31 9.23
CA GLY A 289 -50.42 38.46 9.00
C GLY A 289 -49.99 38.07 7.58
N SER A 290 -50.60 37.03 7.00
CA SER A 290 -50.32 36.58 5.62
C SER A 290 -50.68 37.64 4.57
N LEU A 291 -51.82 38.30 4.73
CA LEU A 291 -52.28 39.37 3.84
C LEU A 291 -51.34 40.59 3.92
N LEU A 292 -50.85 40.91 5.11
CA LEU A 292 -49.89 42.01 5.28
C LEU A 292 -48.54 41.72 4.61
N LYS A 293 -48.12 40.45 4.57
CA LYS A 293 -46.90 40.05 3.84
C LYS A 293 -47.07 40.16 2.34
N GLU A 294 -48.22 39.76 1.81
CA GLU A 294 -48.53 39.86 0.38
C GLU A 294 -48.58 41.32 -0.06
N LYS A 295 -49.28 42.19 0.70
CA LYS A 295 -49.33 43.62 0.41
C LYS A 295 -47.96 44.31 0.55
N ALA A 296 -47.14 43.91 1.51
CA ALA A 296 -45.78 44.42 1.64
C ALA A 296 -44.90 44.07 0.42
N LYS A 297 -45.11 42.89 -0.20
CA LYS A 297 -44.43 42.51 -1.45
C LYS A 297 -44.92 43.33 -2.65
N GLU A 298 -46.23 43.59 -2.74
CA GLU A 298 -46.78 44.46 -3.78
C GLU A 298 -46.22 45.88 -3.69
N PHE A 299 -46.27 46.51 -2.51
CA PHE A 299 -45.72 47.85 -2.32
C PHE A 299 -44.20 47.90 -2.51
N ALA A 300 -43.49 46.81 -2.20
CA ALA A 300 -42.06 46.74 -2.49
C ALA A 300 -41.77 46.71 -3.99
N LYS A 301 -42.57 45.98 -4.79
CA LYS A 301 -42.47 45.98 -6.25
C LYS A 301 -42.77 47.35 -6.84
N GLU A 302 -43.82 48.02 -6.38
CA GLU A 302 -44.19 49.37 -6.83
C GLU A 302 -43.13 50.42 -6.46
N LEU A 303 -42.46 50.25 -5.31
CA LEU A 303 -41.38 51.14 -4.86
C LEU A 303 -40.00 50.74 -5.40
N GLY A 304 -39.90 49.71 -6.25
CA GLY A 304 -38.64 49.26 -6.87
C GLY A 304 -37.60 48.70 -5.89
N ASN A 305 -38.03 48.22 -4.71
CA ASN A 305 -37.12 47.67 -3.70
C ASN A 305 -37.17 46.14 -3.69
N GLU A 306 -36.01 45.48 -3.74
CA GLU A 306 -35.89 44.04 -3.50
C GLU A 306 -36.14 43.71 -2.03
N PHE A 307 -37.41 43.59 -1.66
CA PHE A 307 -37.82 43.35 -0.29
C PHE A 307 -38.19 41.89 -0.07
N SER A 308 -37.41 41.20 0.79
CA SER A 308 -37.76 39.89 1.31
C SER A 308 -38.41 40.03 2.69
N VAL A 309 -39.68 39.61 2.79
CA VAL A 309 -40.46 39.68 4.03
C VAL A 309 -39.94 38.62 5.02
N SER A 310 -38.95 38.98 5.85
CA SER A 310 -38.53 38.12 6.95
C SER A 310 -39.52 38.18 8.12
N GLU A 311 -39.67 37.08 8.86
CA GLU A 311 -40.50 37.05 10.07
C GLU A 311 -39.99 38.06 11.12
N GLY A 312 -38.68 38.27 11.18
CA GLY A 312 -38.02 39.27 12.04
C GLY A 312 -38.33 40.72 11.67
N TRP A 313 -38.49 41.03 10.38
CA TRP A 313 -38.89 42.37 9.97
C TRP A 313 -40.33 42.68 10.37
N LEU A 314 -41.24 41.72 10.17
CA LEU A 314 -42.65 41.89 10.51
C LEU A 314 -42.88 42.07 12.02
N THR A 315 -42.12 41.35 12.85
CA THR A 315 -42.18 41.49 14.33
C THR A 315 -41.64 42.84 14.79
N ASN A 316 -40.56 43.34 14.19
CA ASN A 316 -40.03 44.67 14.49
C ASN A 316 -40.95 45.80 14.02
N LEU A 317 -41.59 45.65 12.87
CA LEU A 317 -42.60 46.59 12.37
C LEU A 317 -43.78 46.71 13.35
N LYS A 318 -44.29 45.57 13.84
CA LYS A 318 -45.37 45.54 14.84
C LYS A 318 -44.98 46.24 16.14
N LYS A 319 -43.77 45.97 16.66
CA LYS A 319 -43.26 46.59 17.90
C LYS A 319 -43.09 48.10 17.77
N ARG A 320 -42.66 48.59 16.61
CA ARG A 320 -42.47 50.03 16.35
C ARG A 320 -43.80 50.78 16.22
N ASN A 321 -44.78 50.17 15.56
CA ASN A 321 -46.04 50.83 15.22
C ASN A 321 -47.22 50.42 16.14
N GLY A 322 -46.97 49.62 17.18
CA GLY A 322 -47.98 49.19 18.14
C GLY A 322 -49.09 48.30 17.55
N ILE A 323 -48.81 47.54 16.49
CA ILE A 323 -49.82 46.78 15.75
C ILE A 323 -50.11 45.44 16.44
N VAL A 324 -51.36 45.21 16.84
CA VAL A 324 -51.84 43.95 17.44
C VAL A 324 -52.90 43.33 16.53
N PHE A 325 -52.68 42.09 16.07
CA PHE A 325 -53.70 41.33 15.34
C PHE A 325 -54.73 40.76 16.32
N LYS A 326 -56.01 41.15 16.19
CA LYS A 326 -57.11 40.55 16.95
C LYS A 326 -57.46 39.19 16.33
N LYS A 327 -57.47 38.12 17.12
CA LYS A 327 -57.87 36.77 16.71
C LYS A 327 -59.39 36.64 16.78
N CYS A 328 -60.09 36.62 15.64
CA CYS A 328 -61.53 36.33 15.60
C CYS A 328 -61.76 34.82 15.72
N ALA A 329 -62.54 34.41 16.72
CA ALA A 329 -63.07 33.06 16.89
C ALA A 329 -64.61 33.13 16.86
N GLY A 330 -65.26 32.35 16.00
CA GLY A 330 -66.73 32.27 15.89
C GLY A 330 -67.20 31.78 14.51
N LYS A 331 -68.27 30.96 14.47
CA LYS A 331 -68.65 30.04 13.38
C LYS A 331 -69.39 30.65 12.17
N ALA A 332 -69.16 30.01 11.01
CA ALA A 332 -69.93 29.82 9.76
C ALA A 332 -71.19 30.66 9.43
N GLN A 333 -71.20 31.19 8.19
CA GLN A 333 -72.33 31.01 7.26
C GLN A 333 -71.81 30.80 5.82
N VAL A 334 -72.33 29.77 5.18
CA VAL A 334 -72.26 29.53 3.73
C VAL A 334 -73.49 30.19 3.11
N SER A 335 -73.31 31.07 2.14
CA SER A 335 -74.27 31.20 1.03
C SER A 335 -73.52 31.56 -0.26
N THR A 336 -73.88 30.82 -1.30
CA THR A 336 -73.37 30.91 -2.66
C THR A 336 -73.87 32.19 -3.33
N LEU A 337 -72.99 32.98 -3.92
CA LEU A 337 -73.30 33.72 -5.15
C LEU A 337 -72.05 33.82 -6.03
N THR A 338 -72.02 32.92 -7.00
CA THR A 338 -71.21 32.95 -8.22
C THR A 338 -71.41 34.30 -8.93
N PHE A 339 -70.33 35.03 -9.19
CA PHE A 339 -70.26 35.91 -10.36
C PHE A 339 -69.12 35.44 -11.25
N VAL A 340 -69.50 34.79 -12.34
CA VAL A 340 -68.66 34.45 -13.48
C VAL A 340 -68.39 35.72 -14.28
N LEU A 341 -67.11 36.02 -14.49
CA LEU A 341 -66.55 36.52 -15.75
C LEU A 341 -65.23 35.73 -15.91
N SER A 342 -65.19 34.58 -16.57
CA SER A 342 -65.03 34.43 -18.03
C SER A 342 -64.14 35.57 -18.57
N GLY A 343 -62.90 35.38 -18.99
CA GLY A 343 -62.34 34.31 -19.79
C GLY A 343 -61.51 35.00 -20.88
N ARG A 344 -60.22 34.63 -21.00
CA ARG A 344 -59.41 34.65 -22.23
C ARG A 344 -59.63 35.79 -23.24
N THR A 345 -58.59 36.62 -23.39
CA THR A 345 -58.10 37.06 -24.71
C THR A 345 -56.58 36.97 -24.75
N ARG A 346 -56.08 36.01 -25.55
CA ARG A 346 -54.88 35.98 -26.43
C ARG A 346 -53.57 36.61 -25.90
N PHE A 347 -52.40 35.98 -25.92
CA PHE A 347 -51.85 34.78 -26.55
C PHE A 347 -50.99 34.02 -25.54
#